data_AF-A0A9D7PC47-F1
#
_entry.id   AF-A0A9D7PC47-F1
#
_cell.length_a   1.000
_cell.length_b   1.000
_cell.length_c   1.000
_cell.angle_alpha   90.00
_cell.angle_beta   90.00
_cell.angle_gamma   90.00
#
_symmetry.space_group_name_H-M   'P 1'
#
loop_
_entity.id
_entity.type
_entity.pdbx_description
1 polymer ?
#
loop_
_entity_poly.entity_id
_entity_poly.type
_entity_poly.pdbx_seq_one_letter_code
_entity_poly.pdbx_strand_id
1 'polypeptide(L)'
;MIRPSTFGVVSVPTIPAPTLGPFYTAPADSWIRLLVRNVGGNPIYLAFVTSAANTTNVTTDRYELPAGMSDAIILAPQQFICAVSPGGGRLTYAASVALPVTH
;
A
#
# COMPACT_ATOMS: atom_id res chain seq x y z
N MET A 1 -25.20 -2.12 -7.90
CA MET A 1 -24.53 -0.80 -8.02
C MET A 1 -23.02 -1.06 -7.96
N ILE A 2 -22.30 -0.91 -9.08
CA ILE A 2 -20.85 -1.12 -9.15
C ILE A 2 -20.19 0.08 -8.47
N ARG A 3 -19.58 -0.09 -7.28
CA ARG A 3 -18.77 0.99 -6.68
C ARG A 3 -17.56 1.23 -7.62
N PRO A 4 -17.28 2.49 -8.02
CA PRO A 4 -16.20 2.78 -8.94
C PRO A 4 -14.86 2.39 -8.33
N SER A 5 -13.97 1.84 -9.16
CA SER A 5 -12.59 1.60 -8.79
C SER A 5 -11.87 2.94 -8.58
N THR A 6 -11.27 3.14 -7.42
CA THR A 6 -10.43 4.32 -7.17
C THR A 6 -9.05 4.07 -7.75
N PHE A 7 -8.53 4.98 -8.56
CA PHE A 7 -7.15 4.94 -9.05
C PHE A 7 -6.37 6.14 -8.53
N GLY A 8 -5.09 5.93 -8.19
CA GLY A 8 -4.25 7.00 -7.68
C GLY A 8 -2.77 6.79 -7.98
N VAL A 9 -2.05 7.90 -7.99
CA VAL A 9 -0.58 7.95 -8.03
C VAL A 9 -0.12 8.55 -6.72
N VAL A 10 0.89 7.95 -6.10
CA VAL A 10 1.39 8.36 -4.78
C VAL A 10 2.90 8.53 -4.87
N SER A 11 3.36 9.67 -4.36
CA SER A 11 4.79 9.89 -4.11
C SER A 11 5.19 9.16 -2.84
N VAL A 12 6.22 8.34 -2.92
CA VAL A 12 6.70 7.54 -1.78
C VAL A 12 7.87 8.27 -1.12
N PRO A 13 7.77 8.61 0.17
CA PRO A 13 8.83 9.31 0.88
C PRO A 13 10.02 8.38 1.17
N THR A 14 11.16 9.02 1.45
CA THR A 14 12.40 8.34 1.84
C THR A 14 12.36 7.96 3.32
N ILE A 15 12.94 6.81 3.69
CA ILE A 15 13.15 6.44 5.10
C ILE A 15 14.30 7.27 5.70
N PRO A 16 14.16 7.81 6.93
CA PRO A 16 12.94 7.83 7.75
C PRO A 16 11.96 8.92 7.32
N ALA A 17 10.65 8.60 7.33
CA ALA A 17 9.58 9.54 6.96
C ALA A 17 8.81 10.01 8.22
N PRO A 18 9.15 11.17 8.81
CA PRO A 18 8.60 11.63 10.09
C PRO A 18 7.09 11.91 10.08
N THR A 19 6.51 12.15 8.90
CA THR A 19 5.08 12.39 8.70
C THR A 19 4.40 11.28 7.90
N LEU A 20 4.87 10.04 8.04
CA LEU A 20 4.32 8.90 7.30
C LEU A 20 2.85 8.67 7.64
N GLY A 21 1.99 8.94 6.67
CA GLY A 21 0.56 8.62 6.70
C GLY A 21 0.21 7.47 5.79
N PRO A 22 -1.05 7.00 5.85
CA PRO A 22 -1.57 6.06 4.87
C PRO A 22 -1.64 6.72 3.49
N PHE A 23 -1.32 5.96 2.44
CA PHE A 23 -1.66 6.39 1.09
C PHE A 23 -3.04 5.89 0.67
N TYR A 24 -3.56 4.87 1.36
CA TYR A 24 -4.91 4.37 1.21
C TYR A 24 -5.45 3.85 2.54
N THR A 25 -6.72 4.15 2.82
CA THR A 25 -7.47 3.66 3.99
C THR A 25 -8.75 3.01 3.50
N ALA A 26 -8.99 1.76 3.91
CA ALA A 26 -10.20 1.04 3.58
C ALA A 26 -11.42 1.66 4.28
N PRO A 27 -12.60 1.70 3.62
CA PRO A 27 -13.86 2.08 4.26
C PRO A 27 -14.19 1.19 5.48
N ALA A 28 -15.07 1.68 6.34
CA ALA A 28 -15.43 0.99 7.58
C ALA A 28 -16.30 -0.27 7.39
N ASP A 29 -16.88 -0.46 6.21
CA ASP A 29 -17.91 -1.49 5.94
C ASP A 29 -17.47 -2.56 4.92
N SER A 30 -16.28 -2.42 4.32
CA SER A 30 -15.92 -3.16 3.12
C SER A 30 -14.49 -3.66 3.15
N TRP A 31 -14.31 -4.94 2.79
CA TRP A 31 -13.00 -5.46 2.41
C TRP A 31 -12.59 -4.89 1.06
N ILE A 32 -11.35 -4.43 0.94
CA ILE A 32 -10.82 -3.81 -0.27
C ILE A 32 -9.72 -4.68 -0.86
N ARG A 33 -9.78 -4.89 -2.18
CA ARG A 33 -8.64 -5.35 -2.97
C ARG A 33 -7.92 -4.15 -3.56
N LEU A 34 -6.66 -4.02 -3.22
CA LEU A 34 -5.76 -2.97 -3.68
C LEU A 34 -4.71 -3.58 -4.60
N LEU A 35 -4.74 -3.23 -5.88
CA LEU A 35 -3.66 -3.54 -6.82
C LEU A 35 -2.64 -2.40 -6.74
N VAL A 36 -1.42 -2.70 -6.32
CA VAL A 36 -0.34 -1.72 -6.18
C VAL A 36 0.75 -2.04 -7.18
N ARG A 37 1.31 -1.02 -7.83
CA ARG A 37 2.47 -1.15 -8.72
C ARG A 37 3.54 -0.15 -8.35
N ASN A 38 4.76 -0.63 -8.19
CA ASN A 38 5.93 0.22 -8.08
C ASN A 38 6.34 0.70 -9.47
N VAL A 39 6.27 2.01 -9.68
CA VAL A 39 6.64 2.65 -10.97
C VAL A 39 7.93 3.48 -10.84
N GLY A 40 8.60 3.40 -9.68
CA GLY A 40 9.90 4.03 -9.43
C GLY A 40 11.07 3.04 -9.61
N GLY A 41 12.28 3.56 -9.40
CA GLY A 41 13.54 2.78 -9.53
C GLY A 41 14.01 2.09 -8.24
N ASN A 42 13.40 2.39 -7.10
CA ASN A 42 13.78 1.83 -5.79
C ASN A 42 12.72 0.83 -5.30
N PRO A 43 13.07 -0.18 -4.49
CA PRO A 43 12.09 -1.00 -3.80
C PRO A 43 11.23 -0.13 -2.87
N ILE A 44 9.95 -0.47 -2.79
CA ILE A 44 8.99 0.19 -1.89
C ILE A 44 8.66 -0.79 -0.78
N TYR A 45 8.71 -0.32 0.45
CA TYR A 45 8.23 -1.06 1.60
C TYR A 45 6.81 -0.62 1.95
N LEU A 46 5.91 -1.59 2.02
CA LEU A 46 4.51 -1.44 2.37
C LEU A 46 4.28 -2.00 3.77
N ALA A 47 3.48 -1.31 4.58
CA ALA A 47 3.09 -1.80 5.89
C ALA A 47 1.70 -1.29 6.29
N PHE A 48 1.06 -2.02 7.20
CA PHE A 48 -0.22 -1.64 7.83
C PHE A 48 -0.01 -0.84 9.13
N VAL A 49 1.26 -0.66 9.55
CA VAL A 49 1.64 0.09 10.75
C VAL A 49 2.78 1.04 10.36
N THR A 50 2.64 2.32 10.67
CA THR A 50 3.58 3.37 10.25
C THR A 50 4.97 3.20 10.87
N SER A 51 5.05 2.75 12.12
CA SER A 51 6.34 2.45 12.78
C SER A 51 7.08 1.31 12.11
N ALA A 52 6.37 0.28 11.64
CA ALA A 52 6.94 -0.86 10.92
C ALA A 52 7.41 -0.50 9.51
N ALA A 53 6.76 0.45 8.82
CA ALA A 53 7.26 0.97 7.57
C ALA A 53 8.56 1.78 7.75
N ASN A 54 8.61 2.64 8.77
CA ASN A 54 9.71 3.59 8.99
C ASN A 54 11.01 3.00 9.56
N THR A 55 11.06 1.70 9.80
CA THR A 55 12.28 1.03 10.26
C THR A 55 13.16 0.61 9.08
N THR A 56 14.47 0.79 9.24
CA THR A 56 15.49 0.25 8.32
C THR A 56 15.65 -1.26 8.45
N ASN A 57 15.33 -1.82 9.63
CA ASN A 57 15.39 -3.26 9.89
C ASN A 57 14.24 -3.98 9.20
N VAL A 58 14.53 -5.18 8.69
CA VAL A 58 13.52 -6.10 8.15
C VAL A 58 12.67 -6.59 9.33
N THR A 59 11.37 -6.34 9.26
CA THR A 59 10.38 -6.86 10.21
C THR A 59 9.34 -7.68 9.45
N THR A 60 8.66 -8.58 10.15
CA THR A 60 7.57 -9.40 9.57
C THR A 60 6.37 -8.55 9.11
N ASP A 61 6.25 -7.34 9.64
CA ASP A 61 5.13 -6.43 9.37
C ASP A 61 5.37 -5.51 8.15
N ARG A 62 6.42 -5.81 7.38
CA ARG A 62 6.84 -5.04 6.20
C ARG A 62 6.88 -5.94 4.98
N TYR A 63 6.18 -5.54 3.94
CA TYR A 63 6.20 -6.19 2.65
C TYR A 63 7.05 -5.38 1.67
N GLU A 64 7.99 -6.02 0.98
CA GLU A 64 8.81 -5.38 -0.05
C GLU A 64 8.19 -5.57 -1.42
N LEU A 65 7.97 -4.46 -2.13
CA LEU A 65 7.53 -4.40 -3.52
C LEU A 65 8.70 -3.91 -4.40
N PRO A 66 9.41 -4.80 -5.11
CA PRO A 66 10.55 -4.43 -5.94
C PRO A 66 10.18 -3.45 -7.06
N ALA A 67 11.19 -2.77 -7.61
CA ALA A 67 11.01 -1.84 -8.72
C ALA A 67 10.36 -2.54 -9.94
N GLY A 68 9.34 -1.90 -10.53
CA GLY A 68 8.61 -2.42 -11.68
C GLY A 68 7.59 -3.53 -11.37
N MET A 69 7.56 -4.06 -10.14
CA MET A 69 6.65 -5.14 -9.76
C MET A 69 5.27 -4.61 -9.35
N SER A 70 4.29 -5.50 -9.41
CA SER A 70 2.92 -5.26 -8.97
C SER A 70 2.46 -6.36 -8.03
N ASP A 71 1.57 -6.02 -7.09
CA ASP A 71 0.96 -7.00 -6.20
C ASP A 71 -0.48 -6.62 -5.83
N ALA A 72 -1.24 -7.61 -5.35
CA ALA A 72 -2.60 -7.48 -4.88
C ALA A 72 -2.66 -7.65 -3.35
N ILE A 73 -3.10 -6.60 -2.67
CA ILE A 73 -3.21 -6.57 -1.20
C ILE A 73 -4.68 -6.51 -0.82
N ILE A 74 -5.07 -7.33 0.14
CA ILE A 74 -6.42 -7.27 0.73
C ILE A 74 -6.35 -6.48 2.02
N LEU A 75 -7.19 -5.46 2.14
CA LEU A 75 -7.38 -4.67 3.35
C LEU A 75 -8.73 -5.02 3.96
N ALA A 76 -8.71 -5.34 5.26
CA ALA A 76 -9.92 -5.45 6.06
C ALA A 76 -10.55 -4.05 6.27
N PRO A 77 -11.83 -3.97 6.67
CA PRO A 77 -12.46 -2.71 7.00
C PRO A 77 -11.64 -1.90 8.00
N GLN A 78 -11.55 -0.57 7.78
CA GLN A 78 -10.75 0.37 8.59
C GLN A 78 -9.23 0.15 8.60
N GLN A 79 -8.70 -0.88 7.94
CA GLN A 79 -7.25 -1.01 7.76
C GLN A 79 -6.74 0.02 6.76
N PHE A 80 -5.47 0.38 6.92
CA PHE A 80 -4.78 1.28 6.02
C PHE A 80 -3.45 0.69 5.60
N ILE A 81 -2.88 1.27 4.56
CA ILE A 81 -1.55 0.92 4.08
C ILE A 81 -0.72 2.18 3.84
N CYS A 82 0.53 2.12 4.27
CA CYS A 82 1.52 3.17 4.07
C CYS A 82 2.70 2.64 3.25
N ALA A 83 3.45 3.55 2.64
CA ALA A 83 4.56 3.22 1.76
C ALA A 83 5.77 4.11 2.04
N VAL A 84 6.95 3.52 2.04
CA VAL A 84 8.24 4.22 2.13
C VAL A 84 9.27 3.55 1.24
N SER A 85 10.39 4.22 0.97
CA SER A 85 11.49 3.67 0.17
C SER A 85 12.84 4.14 0.72
N PRO A 86 13.94 3.38 0.60
CA PRO A 86 15.28 3.85 0.96
C PRO A 86 15.76 5.10 0.19
N GLY A 87 15.22 5.33 -1.01
CA GLY A 87 15.61 6.45 -1.88
C GLY A 87 14.42 7.26 -2.39
N GLY A 88 13.26 7.13 -1.75
CA GLY A 88 11.99 7.65 -2.25
C GLY A 88 11.52 6.91 -3.51
N GLY A 89 10.37 7.30 -4.04
CA GLY A 89 9.84 6.66 -5.24
C GLY A 89 8.42 7.08 -5.60
N ARG A 90 7.76 6.23 -6.39
CA ARG A 90 6.40 6.48 -6.84
C ARG A 90 5.68 5.15 -7.02
N LEU A 91 4.43 5.11 -6.57
CA LEU A 91 3.54 3.97 -6.78
C LEU A 91 2.26 4.42 -7.50
N THR A 92 1.65 3.48 -8.19
CA THR A 92 0.27 3.61 -8.65
C THR A 92 -0.57 2.55 -7.95
N TYR A 93 -1.83 2.84 -7.69
CA TYR A 93 -2.74 1.86 -7.12
C TYR A 93 -4.13 1.94 -7.77
N ALA A 94 -4.82 0.80 -7.75
CA ALA A 94 -6.24 0.69 -8.01
C ALA A 94 -6.93 -0.04 -6.85
N ALA A 95 -8.00 0.52 -6.32
CA ALA A 95 -8.77 -0.05 -5.22
C ALA A 95 -10.17 -0.45 -5.70
N SER A 96 -10.64 -1.60 -5.26
CA SER A 96 -11.99 -2.11 -5.52
C SER A 96 -12.51 -2.89 -4.32
N VAL A 97 -13.83 -3.03 -4.20
CA VAL A 97 -14.40 -3.94 -3.19
C VAL A 97 -13.92 -5.36 -3.49
N ALA A 98 -13.40 -6.06 -2.48
CA ALA A 98 -13.00 -7.43 -2.62
C ALA A 98 -14.24 -8.29 -2.93
N LEU A 99 -14.21 -9.03 -4.04
CA LEU A 99 -15.29 -9.95 -4.36
C LEU A 99 -15.35 -11.06 -3.30
N PRO A 100 -16.53 -11.41 -2.78
CA PRO A 100 -16.67 -12.54 -1.86
C PRO A 100 -16.19 -13.81 -2.55
N VAL A 101 -15.31 -14.56 -1.88
CA VAL A 101 -14.92 -15.91 -2.29
C VAL A 101 -16.07 -16.83 -1.89
N THR A 102 -16.99 -17.09 -2.81
CA THR A 102 -17.95 -18.19 -2.65
C THR A 102 -17.18 -19.49 -2.86
N HIS A 103 -16.94 -20.23 -1.79
CA HIS A 103 -16.53 -21.64 -1.83
C HIS A 103 -17.76 -22.53 -1.81
#